data_AF-A0A561TCZ6-F1
#
_entry.id   AF-A0A561TCZ6-F1
#
_cell.length_a   1.000
_cell.length_b   1.000
_cell.length_c   1.000
_cell.angle_alpha   90.00
_cell.angle_beta   90.00
_cell.angle_gamma   90.00
#
_symmetry.space_group_name_H-M   'P 1'
#
loop_
_entity.id
_entity.type
_entity.pdbx_description
1 polymer ?
#
loop_
_entity_poly.entity_id
_entity_poly.type
_entity_poly.pdbx_seq_one_letter_code
_entity_poly.pdbx_strand_id
1 'polypeptide(L)'
;MRGTVSTPKKNSADNQASSHTLLEGRLGYQVESALLVRALTHRSYAYENGGLPTNERLEFLGDSVLGLVVTDTLYRTHPDLPEGQLAKLRAAVVNSRALAEVGRGLELGSFIRLGRGEEGTGGRDKASILADTLEAVIGAVYLDQGLDSAAELVHRLFDPLIEKSSNLGAGLDWKTSLQELTATEGLGVPEYLVTETGPDHEKTFTAAARVGGVSYGTGTGRSKKEAEQQAAESAWRSIKAAADERAKAAAEAEEVVQAAEAEASGRSADAPSASA
;
A
#
# COMPACT_ATOMS: atom_id res chain seq x y z
N MET A 1 18.09 10.49 67.02
CA MET A 1 17.13 11.03 66.02
C MET A 1 17.74 10.89 64.64
N ARG A 2 17.34 9.87 63.86
CA ARG A 2 17.66 9.78 62.42
C ARG A 2 16.35 10.04 61.68
N GLY A 3 16.23 11.23 61.10
CA GLY A 3 15.09 11.60 60.26
C GLY A 3 15.14 10.80 58.95
N THR A 4 14.07 10.07 58.68
CA THR A 4 13.85 9.40 57.40
C THR A 4 13.56 10.44 56.33
N VAL A 5 14.43 10.51 55.32
CA VAL A 5 14.19 11.29 54.10
C VAL A 5 13.11 10.56 53.31
N SER A 6 11.92 11.16 53.25
CA SER A 6 10.82 10.73 52.39
C SER A 6 11.15 11.12 50.96
N THR A 7 11.37 10.14 50.08
CA THR A 7 11.45 10.36 48.63
C THR A 7 10.05 10.69 48.09
N PRO A 8 9.90 11.73 47.24
CA PRO A 8 8.58 12.11 46.74
C PRO A 8 8.11 11.07 45.72
N LYS A 9 6.88 10.57 45.88
CA LYS A 9 6.18 9.82 44.84
C LYS A 9 5.98 10.74 43.64
N LYS A 10 6.65 10.48 42.51
CA LYS A 10 6.32 11.11 41.22
C LYS A 10 4.83 10.87 40.91
N ASN A 11 4.08 11.94 40.65
CA ASN A 11 2.64 11.92 40.43
C ASN A 11 2.29 11.20 39.11
N SER A 12 1.20 10.42 39.09
CA SER A 12 0.74 9.69 37.90
C SER A 12 0.32 10.61 36.74
N ALA A 13 -0.10 11.83 37.04
CA ALA A 13 -0.45 12.87 36.07
C ALA A 13 0.79 13.34 35.27
N ASP A 14 1.92 13.54 35.94
CA ASP A 14 3.19 13.92 35.28
C ASP A 14 3.68 12.81 34.33
N ASN A 15 3.44 11.54 34.71
CA ASN A 15 3.82 10.39 33.91
C ASN A 15 2.90 10.20 32.68
N GLN A 16 1.61 10.54 32.80
CA GLN A 16 0.67 10.52 31.67
C GLN A 16 0.93 11.66 30.68
N ALA A 17 1.15 12.89 31.17
CA ALA A 17 1.51 14.02 30.31
C ALA A 17 2.80 13.75 29.53
N SER A 18 3.82 13.20 30.20
CA SER A 18 5.09 12.81 29.57
C SER A 18 4.90 11.71 28.52
N SER A 19 3.95 10.80 28.73
CA SER A 19 3.61 9.73 27.79
C SER A 19 2.88 10.27 26.54
N HIS A 20 1.95 11.20 26.71
CA HIS A 20 1.27 11.84 25.58
C HIS A 20 2.25 12.63 24.71
N THR A 21 3.10 13.46 25.32
CA THR A 21 4.12 14.22 24.58
C THR A 21 5.07 13.31 23.80
N LEU A 22 5.39 12.13 24.34
CA LEU A 22 6.20 11.15 23.62
C LEU A 22 5.48 10.60 22.38
N LEU A 23 4.20 10.22 22.52
CA LEU A 23 3.40 9.75 21.39
C LEU A 23 3.19 10.85 20.35
N GLU A 24 2.86 12.06 20.77
CA GLU A 24 2.73 13.24 19.90
C GLU A 24 4.03 13.49 19.11
N GLY A 25 5.19 13.34 19.76
CA GLY A 25 6.49 13.41 19.10
C GLY A 25 6.71 12.33 18.04
N ARG A 26 6.21 11.10 18.26
CA ARG A 26 6.25 10.01 17.26
C ARG A 26 5.27 10.21 16.13
N LEU A 27 4.10 10.76 16.43
CA LEU A 27 3.09 11.11 15.44
C LEU A 27 3.52 12.33 14.61
N GLY A 28 4.30 13.25 15.18
CA GLY A 28 4.61 14.55 14.57
C GLY A 28 3.45 15.55 14.67
N TYR A 29 2.46 15.30 15.53
CA TYR A 29 1.31 16.18 15.78
C TYR A 29 1.05 16.27 17.27
N GLN A 30 0.69 17.48 17.73
CA GLN A 30 0.06 17.68 19.02
C GLN A 30 -1.44 17.53 18.84
N VAL A 31 -2.13 16.85 19.73
CA VAL A 31 -3.58 16.61 19.63
C VAL A 31 -4.23 17.05 20.94
N GLU A 32 -5.45 17.60 20.87
CA GLU A 32 -6.21 17.89 22.09
C GLU A 32 -6.18 16.68 23.05
N SER A 33 -5.69 16.89 24.28
CA SER A 33 -5.39 15.78 25.19
C SER A 33 -6.60 14.89 25.48
N ALA A 34 -7.82 15.45 25.52
CA ALA A 34 -9.03 14.67 25.73
C ALA A 34 -9.36 13.75 24.53
N LEU A 35 -9.10 14.20 23.31
CA LEU A 35 -9.26 13.41 22.09
C LEU A 35 -8.22 12.30 22.02
N LEU A 36 -6.94 12.61 22.31
CA LEU A 36 -5.88 11.61 22.32
C LEU A 36 -6.14 10.51 23.37
N VAL A 37 -6.55 10.89 24.58
CA VAL A 37 -6.93 9.92 25.62
C VAL A 37 -8.08 9.02 25.15
N ARG A 38 -9.09 9.60 24.48
CA ARG A 38 -10.21 8.83 23.95
C ARG A 38 -9.77 7.86 22.86
N ALA A 39 -8.94 8.31 21.92
CA ALA A 39 -8.38 7.46 20.86
C ALA A 39 -7.60 6.25 21.42
N LEU A 40 -6.90 6.45 22.54
CA LEU A 40 -6.12 5.41 23.23
C LEU A 40 -6.95 4.55 24.20
N THR A 41 -8.25 4.80 24.35
CA THR A 41 -9.11 4.08 25.30
C THR A 41 -9.86 2.94 24.63
N HIS A 42 -9.33 1.72 24.76
CA HIS A 42 -10.00 0.52 24.29
C HIS A 42 -11.22 0.18 25.16
N ARG A 43 -12.24 -0.46 24.55
CA ARG A 43 -13.48 -0.86 25.21
C ARG A 43 -13.28 -1.68 26.50
N SER A 44 -12.26 -2.54 26.56
CA SER A 44 -11.98 -3.33 27.77
C SER A 44 -11.61 -2.45 28.96
N TYR A 45 -10.86 -1.37 28.75
CA TYR A 45 -10.55 -0.41 29.81
C TYR A 45 -11.78 0.41 30.18
N ALA A 46 -12.52 0.88 29.18
CA ALA A 46 -13.72 1.67 29.39
C ALA A 46 -14.74 0.95 30.27
N TYR A 47 -15.02 -0.34 30.01
CA TYR A 47 -15.96 -1.12 30.81
C TYR A 47 -15.49 -1.33 32.26
N GLU A 48 -14.19 -1.56 32.48
CA GLU A 48 -13.64 -1.71 33.83
C GLU A 48 -13.63 -0.40 34.63
N ASN A 49 -13.66 0.76 33.97
CA ASN A 49 -13.50 2.08 34.58
C ASN A 49 -14.77 2.94 34.52
N GLY A 50 -15.96 2.31 34.59
CA GLY A 50 -17.23 3.02 34.73
C GLY A 50 -17.88 3.42 33.41
N GLY A 51 -17.60 2.72 32.32
CA GLY A 51 -18.23 2.95 31.01
C GLY A 51 -17.76 4.23 30.34
N LEU A 52 -16.45 4.50 30.38
CA LEU A 52 -15.85 5.65 29.70
C LEU A 52 -16.13 5.62 28.19
N PRO A 53 -16.10 6.77 27.50
CA PRO A 53 -16.12 6.80 26.04
C PRO A 53 -14.97 5.98 25.45
N THR A 54 -15.28 5.11 24.50
CA THR A 54 -14.33 4.27 23.78
C THR A 54 -13.77 4.97 22.55
N ASN A 55 -12.72 4.38 21.97
CA ASN A 55 -12.12 4.81 20.71
C ASN A 55 -12.96 4.46 19.47
N GLU A 56 -13.94 3.55 19.56
CA GLU A 56 -14.71 2.99 18.43
C GLU A 56 -15.35 4.06 17.51
N ARG A 57 -15.79 5.19 18.05
CA ARG A 57 -16.32 6.30 17.21
C ARG A 57 -15.24 7.07 16.45
N LEU A 58 -14.06 7.20 17.05
CA LEU A 58 -12.91 7.83 16.39
C LEU A 58 -12.30 6.88 15.37
N GLU A 59 -12.24 5.58 15.67
CA GLU A 59 -11.86 4.51 14.74
C GLU A 59 -12.72 4.58 13.47
N PHE A 60 -14.04 4.53 13.62
CA PHE A 60 -14.98 4.64 12.49
C PHE A 60 -14.72 5.88 11.61
N LEU A 61 -14.46 7.03 12.24
CA LEU A 61 -14.13 8.27 11.51
C LEU A 61 -12.76 8.18 10.84
N GLY A 62 -11.77 7.66 11.55
CA GLY A 62 -10.40 7.52 11.11
C GLY A 62 -10.22 6.56 9.95
N ASP A 63 -10.96 5.45 9.91
CA ASP A 63 -11.00 4.51 8.77
C ASP A 63 -11.44 5.24 7.49
N SER A 64 -12.51 6.04 7.57
CA SER A 64 -12.99 6.83 6.43
C SER A 64 -11.96 7.86 5.95
N VAL A 65 -11.27 8.53 6.89
CA VAL A 65 -10.22 9.52 6.57
C VAL A 65 -9.01 8.83 5.93
N LEU A 66 -8.51 7.74 6.54
CA LEU A 66 -7.42 6.93 6.01
C LEU A 66 -7.75 6.41 4.61
N GLY A 67 -8.95 5.86 4.44
CA GLY A 67 -9.45 5.35 3.17
C GLY A 67 -9.48 6.42 2.08
N LEU A 68 -9.94 7.63 2.40
CA LEU A 68 -9.94 8.76 1.46
C LEU A 68 -8.52 9.14 1.03
N VAL A 69 -7.63 9.37 1.98
CA VAL A 69 -6.25 9.84 1.71
C VAL A 69 -5.49 8.80 0.89
N VAL A 70 -5.56 7.52 1.26
CA VAL A 70 -4.92 6.43 0.51
C VAL A 70 -5.52 6.31 -0.89
N THR A 71 -6.84 6.42 -1.04
CA THR A 71 -7.50 6.35 -2.36
C THR A 71 -7.07 7.51 -3.26
N ASP A 72 -7.05 8.76 -2.75
CA ASP A 72 -6.60 9.93 -3.50
C ASP A 72 -5.13 9.79 -3.92
N THR A 73 -4.28 9.33 -3.00
CA THR A 73 -2.87 9.06 -3.27
C THR A 73 -2.69 8.07 -4.40
N LEU A 74 -3.35 6.91 -4.33
CA LEU A 74 -3.26 5.87 -5.34
C LEU A 74 -3.77 6.36 -6.70
N TYR A 75 -4.91 7.07 -6.71
CA TYR A 75 -5.49 7.62 -7.94
C TYR A 75 -4.52 8.59 -8.65
N ARG A 76 -3.87 9.49 -7.91
CA ARG A 76 -2.95 10.49 -8.49
C ARG A 76 -1.61 9.90 -8.90
N THR A 77 -1.08 8.96 -8.12
CA THR A 77 0.24 8.36 -8.35
C THR A 77 0.22 7.28 -9.42
N HIS A 78 -0.95 6.70 -9.71
CA HIS A 78 -1.12 5.60 -10.65
C HIS A 78 -2.24 5.88 -11.68
N PRO A 79 -2.09 6.92 -12.53
CA PRO A 79 -3.15 7.35 -13.45
C PRO A 79 -3.53 6.30 -14.50
N ASP A 80 -2.63 5.35 -14.79
CA ASP A 80 -2.83 4.32 -15.80
C ASP A 80 -3.41 3.01 -15.24
N LEU A 81 -3.57 2.88 -13.92
CA LEU A 81 -4.10 1.65 -13.32
C LEU A 81 -5.65 1.63 -13.34
N PRO A 82 -6.27 0.50 -13.71
CA PRO A 82 -7.72 0.37 -13.65
C PRO A 82 -8.23 0.29 -12.21
N GLU A 83 -9.51 0.64 -12.01
CA GLU A 83 -10.19 0.66 -10.71
C GLU A 83 -9.95 -0.62 -9.88
N GLY A 84 -10.07 -1.79 -10.51
CA GLY A 84 -9.88 -3.08 -9.83
C GLY A 84 -8.47 -3.26 -9.25
N GLN A 85 -7.44 -2.72 -9.90
CA GLN A 85 -6.06 -2.76 -9.39
C GLN A 85 -5.86 -1.72 -8.29
N LEU A 86 -6.40 -0.50 -8.43
CA LEU A 86 -6.40 0.51 -7.38
C LEU A 86 -7.10 0.01 -6.11
N ALA A 87 -8.22 -0.72 -6.25
CA ALA A 87 -8.93 -1.33 -5.12
C ALA A 87 -8.08 -2.41 -4.42
N LYS A 88 -7.34 -3.23 -5.17
CA LYS A 88 -6.41 -4.24 -4.62
C LYS A 88 -5.25 -3.57 -3.87
N LEU A 89 -4.65 -2.52 -4.44
CA LEU A 89 -3.60 -1.72 -3.80
C LEU A 89 -4.10 -1.12 -2.49
N ARG A 90 -5.27 -0.47 -2.53
CA ARG A 90 -5.89 0.09 -1.33
C ARG A 90 -6.06 -0.98 -0.25
N ALA A 91 -6.65 -2.13 -0.58
CA ALA A 91 -6.84 -3.22 0.38
C ALA A 91 -5.52 -3.76 0.96
N ALA A 92 -4.43 -3.73 0.18
CA ALA A 92 -3.10 -4.11 0.66
C ALA A 92 -2.49 -3.10 1.64
N VAL A 93 -2.87 -1.82 1.55
CA VAL A 93 -2.40 -0.74 2.43
C VAL A 93 -3.28 -0.61 3.68
N VAL A 94 -4.61 -0.69 3.52
CA VAL A 94 -5.59 -0.40 4.58
C VAL A 94 -6.14 -1.66 5.27
N ASN A 95 -5.33 -2.72 5.40
CA ASN A 95 -5.73 -3.91 6.16
C ASN A 95 -5.16 -3.92 7.58
N SER A 96 -5.86 -4.59 8.50
CA SER A 96 -5.51 -4.63 9.92
C SER A 96 -4.07 -5.09 10.19
N ARG A 97 -3.48 -5.94 9.33
CA ARG A 97 -2.08 -6.36 9.49
C ARG A 97 -1.13 -5.20 9.19
N ALA A 98 -1.31 -4.53 8.06
CA ALA A 98 -0.52 -3.37 7.67
C ALA A 98 -0.62 -2.25 8.70
N LEU A 99 -1.84 -1.93 9.15
CA LEU A 99 -2.07 -0.94 10.20
C LEU A 99 -1.40 -1.33 11.52
N ALA A 100 -1.48 -2.60 11.92
CA ALA A 100 -0.79 -3.07 13.12
C ALA A 100 0.74 -2.97 13.00
N GLU A 101 1.31 -3.21 11.82
CA GLU A 101 2.74 -3.02 11.58
C GLU A 101 3.15 -1.54 11.75
N VAL A 102 2.36 -0.60 11.22
CA VAL A 102 2.55 0.84 11.46
C VAL A 102 2.42 1.18 12.96
N GLY A 103 1.37 0.68 13.63
CA GLY A 103 1.16 0.86 15.06
C GLY A 103 2.32 0.33 15.91
N ARG A 104 2.93 -0.79 15.52
CA ARG A 104 4.15 -1.31 16.19
C ARG A 104 5.36 -0.41 15.97
N GLY A 105 5.52 0.15 14.77
CA GLY A 105 6.59 1.13 14.49
C GLY A 105 6.52 2.37 15.38
N LEU A 106 5.31 2.77 15.78
CA LEU A 106 5.06 3.84 16.75
C LEU A 106 5.15 3.39 18.22
N GLU A 107 5.33 2.09 18.46
CA GLU A 107 5.12 1.39 19.73
C GLU A 107 3.79 1.77 20.41
N LEU A 108 2.76 1.95 19.58
CA LEU A 108 1.43 2.46 19.97
C LEU A 108 0.83 1.68 21.12
N GLY A 109 1.05 0.35 21.13
CA GLY A 109 0.59 -0.58 22.15
C GLY A 109 0.93 -0.16 23.58
N SER A 110 2.05 0.55 23.80
CA SER A 110 2.47 1.02 25.13
C SER A 110 1.61 2.17 25.68
N PHE A 111 0.90 2.90 24.81
CA PHE A 111 0.06 4.03 25.17
C PHE A 111 -1.42 3.63 25.34
N ILE A 112 -1.82 2.47 24.82
CA ILE A 112 -3.21 2.01 24.86
C ILE A 112 -3.61 1.68 26.29
N ARG A 113 -4.79 2.17 26.68
CA ARG A 113 -5.43 1.87 27.95
C ARG A 113 -6.26 0.60 27.75
N LEU A 114 -5.80 -0.49 28.37
CA LEU A 114 -6.43 -1.81 28.30
C LEU A 114 -6.95 -2.22 29.67
N GLY A 115 -8.11 -2.89 29.70
CA GLY A 115 -8.59 -3.58 30.89
C GLY A 115 -7.65 -4.71 31.29
N ARG A 116 -7.67 -5.12 32.56
CA ARG A 116 -6.73 -6.12 33.11
C ARG A 116 -6.79 -7.46 32.37
N GLY A 117 -7.99 -7.89 31.97
CA GLY A 117 -8.16 -9.13 31.22
C GLY A 117 -7.51 -9.05 29.82
N GLU A 118 -7.71 -7.94 29.13
CA GLU A 118 -7.15 -7.72 27.79
C GLU A 118 -5.62 -7.61 27.85
N GLU A 119 -5.11 -6.85 28.83
CA GLU A 119 -3.67 -6.73 29.13
C GLU A 119 -3.04 -8.10 29.38
N GLY A 120 -3.66 -8.93 30.23
CA GLY A 120 -3.16 -10.26 30.59
C GLY A 120 -3.10 -11.26 29.43
N THR A 121 -3.81 -11.00 28.34
CA THR A 121 -3.78 -11.82 27.11
C THR A 121 -2.86 -11.25 26.02
N GLY A 122 -2.01 -10.27 26.36
CA GLY A 122 -1.10 -9.65 25.41
C GLY A 122 -1.76 -8.63 24.48
N GLY A 123 -2.86 -7.99 24.92
CA GLY A 123 -3.64 -7.06 24.11
C GLY A 123 -2.82 -5.93 23.45
N ARG A 124 -1.71 -5.51 24.06
CA ARG A 124 -0.82 -4.46 23.52
C ARG A 124 -0.20 -4.78 22.17
N ASP A 125 -0.08 -6.07 21.82
CA ASP A 125 0.51 -6.52 20.56
C ASP A 125 -0.52 -7.17 19.60
N LYS A 126 -1.80 -7.21 20.00
CA LYS A 126 -2.86 -7.74 19.14
C LYS A 126 -3.06 -6.82 17.94
N ALA A 127 -3.04 -7.41 16.74
CA ALA A 127 -3.12 -6.67 15.49
C ALA A 127 -4.42 -5.85 15.36
N SER A 128 -5.57 -6.40 15.77
CA SER A 128 -6.84 -5.67 15.74
C SER A 128 -6.79 -4.42 16.63
N ILE A 129 -6.38 -4.56 17.90
CA ILE A 129 -6.32 -3.44 18.84
C ILE A 129 -5.39 -2.33 18.34
N LEU A 130 -4.23 -2.70 17.80
CA LEU A 130 -3.28 -1.73 17.24
C LEU A 130 -3.85 -1.02 16.00
N ALA A 131 -4.53 -1.74 15.11
CA ALA A 131 -5.13 -1.17 13.92
C ALA A 131 -6.26 -0.21 14.28
N ASP A 132 -7.23 -0.65 15.09
CA ASP A 132 -8.39 0.14 15.51
C ASP A 132 -7.94 1.41 16.26
N THR A 133 -6.89 1.29 17.08
CA THR A 133 -6.33 2.45 17.80
C THR A 133 -5.61 3.42 16.87
N LEU A 134 -4.89 2.92 15.86
CA LEU A 134 -4.23 3.78 14.89
C LEU A 134 -5.25 4.58 14.07
N GLU A 135 -6.34 3.94 13.63
CA GLU A 135 -7.46 4.62 12.99
C GLU A 135 -8.07 5.65 13.93
N ALA A 136 -8.30 5.31 15.20
CA ALA A 136 -8.81 6.27 16.17
C ALA A 136 -7.89 7.49 16.39
N VAL A 137 -6.57 7.32 16.31
CA VAL A 137 -5.60 8.42 16.38
C VAL A 137 -5.72 9.31 15.14
N ILE A 138 -5.84 8.73 13.94
CA ILE A 138 -6.09 9.48 12.70
C ILE A 138 -7.40 10.27 12.81
N GLY A 139 -8.46 9.63 13.30
CA GLY A 139 -9.76 10.26 13.55
C GLY A 139 -9.68 11.41 14.57
N ALA A 140 -8.83 11.29 15.59
CA ALA A 140 -8.60 12.35 16.57
C ALA A 140 -7.89 13.56 15.95
N VAL A 141 -6.85 13.34 15.14
CA VAL A 141 -6.13 14.41 14.42
C VAL A 141 -7.06 15.12 13.45
N TYR A 142 -7.87 14.36 12.69
CA TYR A 142 -8.87 14.94 11.80
C TYR A 142 -9.89 15.80 12.55
N LEU A 143 -10.39 15.33 13.70
CA LEU A 143 -11.40 16.06 14.46
C LEU A 143 -10.85 17.34 15.09
N ASP A 144 -9.58 17.33 15.49
CA ASP A 144 -8.90 18.45 16.13
C ASP A 144 -8.43 19.51 15.12
N GLN A 145 -7.85 19.08 14.00
CA GLN A 145 -7.10 19.95 13.08
C GLN A 145 -7.54 19.89 11.62
N GLY A 146 -8.50 19.04 11.27
CA GLY A 146 -9.06 18.94 9.92
C GLY A 146 -8.33 17.97 8.99
N LEU A 147 -8.83 17.91 7.75
CA LEU A 147 -8.41 16.91 6.76
C LEU A 147 -6.95 17.06 6.32
N ASP A 148 -6.45 18.29 6.16
CA ASP A 148 -5.10 18.53 5.67
C ASP A 148 -4.04 17.95 6.63
N SER A 149 -4.16 18.24 7.93
CA SER A 149 -3.28 17.67 8.97
C SER A 149 -3.40 16.15 9.07
N ALA A 150 -4.62 15.61 8.93
CA ALA A 150 -4.82 14.16 8.94
C ALA A 150 -4.21 13.49 7.71
N ALA A 151 -4.29 14.12 6.53
CA ALA A 151 -3.69 13.63 5.30
C ALA A 151 -2.16 13.61 5.40
N GLU A 152 -1.54 14.68 5.89
CA GLU A 152 -0.10 14.72 6.15
C GLU A 152 0.37 13.64 7.14
N LEU A 153 -0.42 13.36 8.20
CA LEU A 153 -0.14 12.25 9.11
C LEU A 153 -0.18 10.91 8.37
N VAL A 154 -1.24 10.67 7.60
CA VAL A 154 -1.40 9.42 6.85
C VAL A 154 -0.24 9.24 5.87
N HIS A 155 0.11 10.26 5.09
CA HIS A 155 1.26 10.19 4.17
C HIS A 155 2.56 9.81 4.89
N ARG A 156 2.88 10.48 5.99
CA ARG A 156 4.09 10.18 6.77
C ARG A 156 4.16 8.73 7.24
N LEU A 157 3.02 8.16 7.63
CA LEU A 157 2.95 6.81 8.19
C LEU A 157 2.79 5.72 7.12
N PHE A 158 2.09 6.01 6.02
CA PHE A 158 1.65 5.01 5.05
C PHE A 158 2.33 5.12 3.68
N ASP A 159 2.98 6.22 3.32
CA ASP A 159 3.69 6.32 2.03
C ASP A 159 4.70 5.18 1.82
N PRO A 160 5.52 4.77 2.81
CA PRO A 160 6.40 3.61 2.64
C PRO A 160 5.64 2.30 2.36
N LEU A 161 4.44 2.16 2.91
CA LEU A 161 3.57 1.01 2.64
C LEU A 161 2.91 1.10 1.27
N ILE A 162 2.52 2.30 0.83
CA ILE A 162 1.94 2.56 -0.50
C ILE A 162 2.98 2.28 -1.60
N GLU A 163 4.22 2.74 -1.42
CA GLU A 163 5.32 2.45 -2.36
C GLU A 163 5.62 0.95 -2.42
N LYS A 164 5.70 0.29 -1.25
CA LYS A 164 5.92 -1.16 -1.18
C LYS A 164 4.76 -1.94 -1.78
N SER A 165 3.52 -1.52 -1.53
CA SER A 165 2.33 -2.19 -2.05
C SER A 165 2.18 -1.98 -3.54
N SER A 166 2.65 -0.85 -4.10
CA SER A 166 2.64 -0.59 -5.55
C SER A 166 3.64 -1.50 -6.27
N ASN A 167 4.84 -1.66 -5.70
CA ASN A 167 5.83 -2.63 -6.17
C ASN A 167 5.31 -4.08 -6.08
N LEU A 168 4.56 -4.39 -5.02
CA LEU A 168 3.90 -5.68 -4.83
C LEU A 168 2.53 -5.79 -5.54
N GLY A 169 1.92 -4.72 -6.02
CA GLY A 169 0.55 -4.71 -6.57
C GLY A 169 0.53 -5.01 -8.04
N ALA A 170 1.58 -4.55 -8.73
CA ALA A 170 2.11 -5.23 -9.88
C ALA A 170 2.31 -6.73 -9.51
N GLY A 171 3.05 -7.00 -8.43
CA GLY A 171 3.27 -8.30 -7.75
C GLY A 171 2.07 -9.23 -7.45
N LEU A 172 0.85 -8.72 -7.26
CA LEU A 172 -0.21 -9.43 -6.51
C LEU A 172 -1.17 -10.21 -7.39
N ASP A 173 -1.28 -9.86 -8.68
CA ASP A 173 -2.08 -10.60 -9.65
C ASP A 173 -1.50 -10.57 -11.07
N TRP A 174 -0.21 -10.84 -11.17
CA TRP A 174 0.50 -11.00 -12.42
C TRP A 174 -0.11 -12.07 -13.32
N LYS A 175 -0.76 -13.10 -12.77
CA LYS A 175 -1.39 -14.13 -13.58
C LYS A 175 -2.58 -13.60 -14.36
N THR A 176 -3.47 -12.86 -13.69
CA THR A 176 -4.61 -12.23 -14.36
C THR A 176 -4.15 -11.12 -15.28
N SER A 177 -3.19 -10.29 -14.83
CA SER A 177 -2.62 -9.22 -15.67
C SER A 177 -1.92 -9.78 -16.92
N LEU A 178 -1.22 -10.92 -16.80
CA LEU A 178 -0.64 -11.63 -17.93
C LEU A 178 -1.72 -12.18 -18.86
N GLN A 179 -2.78 -12.77 -18.32
CA GLN A 179 -3.89 -13.29 -19.13
C GLN A 179 -4.60 -12.18 -19.90
N GLU A 180 -4.82 -11.02 -19.28
CA GLU A 180 -5.39 -9.83 -19.94
C GLU A 180 -4.45 -9.33 -21.04
N LEU A 181 -3.16 -9.13 -20.73
CA LEU A 181 -2.17 -8.67 -21.70
C LEU A 181 -2.05 -9.61 -22.90
N THR A 182 -1.97 -10.93 -22.67
CA THR A 182 -1.83 -11.89 -23.76
C THR A 182 -3.11 -12.02 -24.59
N ALA A 183 -4.28 -11.76 -23.99
CA ALA A 183 -5.54 -11.65 -24.73
C ALA A 183 -5.55 -10.40 -25.61
N THR A 184 -5.14 -9.24 -25.08
CA THR A 184 -5.03 -7.97 -25.84
C THR A 184 -4.04 -8.07 -26.99
N GLU A 185 -2.88 -8.68 -26.77
CA GLU A 185 -1.85 -8.88 -27.79
C GLU A 185 -2.13 -10.07 -28.74
N GLY A 186 -3.23 -10.81 -28.55
CA GLY A 186 -3.60 -11.95 -29.39
C GLY A 186 -2.63 -13.14 -29.31
N LEU A 187 -1.87 -13.27 -28.22
CA LEU A 187 -0.84 -14.30 -28.03
C LEU A 187 -1.42 -15.64 -27.54
N GLY A 188 -2.63 -15.62 -26.97
CA GLY A 188 -3.30 -16.79 -26.40
C GLY A 188 -3.29 -16.82 -24.87
N VAL A 189 -3.66 -17.96 -24.29
CA VAL A 189 -3.77 -18.13 -22.83
C VAL A 189 -2.40 -18.52 -22.23
N PRO A 190 -1.97 -17.89 -21.13
CA PRO A 190 -0.72 -18.25 -20.48
C PRO A 190 -0.83 -19.60 -19.74
N GLU A 191 0.18 -20.43 -19.91
CA GLU A 191 0.36 -21.72 -19.24
C GLU A 191 1.61 -21.68 -18.35
N TYR A 192 1.60 -22.45 -17.25
CA TYR A 192 2.73 -22.51 -16.32
C TYR A 192 3.32 -23.92 -16.26
N LEU A 193 4.62 -24.04 -16.54
CA LEU A 193 5.38 -25.26 -16.32
C LEU A 193 6.15 -25.14 -15.01
N VAL A 194 5.85 -25.99 -14.03
CA VAL A 194 6.45 -25.94 -12.69
C VAL A 194 7.32 -27.18 -12.43
N THR A 195 8.54 -26.95 -11.98
CA THR A 195 9.47 -27.97 -11.48
C THR A 195 9.77 -27.73 -10.00
N GLU A 196 10.12 -28.77 -9.26
CA GLU A 196 10.48 -28.68 -7.84
C GLU A 196 11.80 -29.40 -7.57
N THR A 197 12.58 -28.83 -6.65
CA THR A 197 13.90 -29.35 -6.24
C THR A 197 14.10 -29.14 -4.74
N GLY A 198 14.99 -29.93 -4.12
CA GLY A 198 15.32 -29.84 -2.69
C GLY A 198 14.52 -30.79 -1.78
N PRO A 199 14.92 -30.94 -0.51
CA PRO A 199 14.25 -31.79 0.47
C PRO A 199 12.92 -31.19 0.93
N ASP A 200 12.02 -31.99 1.50
CA ASP A 200 10.64 -31.55 1.84
C ASP A 200 10.56 -30.30 2.73
N HIS A 201 11.55 -30.09 3.61
CA HIS A 201 11.63 -28.94 4.52
C HIS A 201 12.31 -27.70 3.89
N GLU A 202 12.83 -27.83 2.68
CA GLU A 202 13.56 -26.78 1.95
C GLU A 202 13.28 -26.86 0.45
N LYS A 203 12.04 -27.17 0.07
CA LYS A 203 11.65 -27.25 -1.34
C LYS A 203 11.72 -25.88 -2.01
N THR A 204 12.30 -25.87 -3.20
CA THR A 204 12.31 -24.73 -4.12
C THR A 204 11.54 -25.11 -5.38
N PHE A 205 10.58 -24.27 -5.74
CA PHE A 205 9.79 -24.39 -6.96
C PHE A 205 10.30 -23.43 -8.02
N THR A 206 10.40 -23.87 -9.25
CA THR A 206 10.71 -23.02 -10.41
C THR A 206 9.55 -23.11 -11.39
N ALA A 207 9.02 -21.97 -11.82
CA ALA A 207 7.95 -21.89 -12.81
C ALA A 207 8.43 -21.17 -14.08
N ALA A 208 7.93 -21.59 -15.23
CA ALA A 208 8.08 -20.90 -16.50
C ALA A 208 6.70 -20.56 -17.08
N ALA A 209 6.46 -19.29 -17.40
CA ALA A 209 5.24 -18.81 -18.02
C ALA A 209 5.38 -18.89 -19.55
N ARG A 210 4.48 -19.64 -20.17
CA ARG A 210 4.45 -19.91 -21.62
C ARG A 210 3.18 -19.36 -22.24
N VAL A 211 3.29 -18.76 -23.41
CA VAL A 211 2.15 -18.26 -24.18
C VAL A 211 2.35 -18.69 -25.63
N GLY A 212 1.38 -19.35 -26.24
CA GLY A 212 1.52 -19.87 -27.62
C GLY A 212 2.73 -20.81 -27.81
N GLY A 213 3.12 -21.55 -26.78
CA GLY A 213 4.29 -22.45 -26.80
C GLY A 213 5.65 -21.78 -26.57
N VAL A 214 5.72 -20.45 -26.50
CA VAL A 214 6.96 -19.69 -26.25
C VAL A 214 7.06 -19.34 -24.77
N SER A 215 8.24 -19.48 -24.18
CA SER A 215 8.50 -19.10 -22.79
C SER A 215 8.84 -17.61 -22.70
N TYR A 216 8.06 -16.85 -21.95
CA TYR A 216 8.22 -15.39 -21.83
C TYR A 216 8.85 -14.95 -20.50
N GLY A 217 8.81 -15.81 -19.47
CA GLY A 217 9.37 -15.49 -18.16
C GLY A 217 9.53 -16.71 -17.26
N THR A 218 10.40 -16.60 -16.27
CA THR A 218 10.63 -17.62 -15.24
C THR A 218 10.61 -17.00 -13.85
N GLY A 219 10.32 -17.82 -12.83
CA GLY A 219 10.26 -17.39 -11.44
C GLY A 219 10.55 -18.53 -10.47
N THR A 220 11.04 -18.21 -9.28
CA THR A 220 11.39 -19.21 -8.25
C THR A 220 10.78 -18.86 -6.90
N GLY A 221 10.34 -19.86 -6.13
CA GLY A 221 9.68 -19.59 -4.85
C GLY A 221 9.68 -20.79 -3.91
N ARG A 222 9.32 -20.55 -2.65
CA ARG A 222 9.13 -21.60 -1.64
C ARG A 222 7.78 -22.29 -1.75
N SER A 223 6.92 -21.82 -2.67
CA SER A 223 5.67 -22.47 -3.05
C SER A 223 5.46 -22.39 -4.57
N LYS A 224 4.66 -23.31 -5.12
CA LYS A 224 4.25 -23.27 -6.54
C LYS A 224 3.60 -21.92 -6.89
N LYS A 225 2.71 -21.44 -6.03
CA LYS A 225 2.01 -20.16 -6.23
C LYS A 225 2.97 -18.98 -6.36
N GLU A 226 3.99 -18.92 -5.49
CA GLU A 226 5.01 -17.87 -5.50
C GLU A 226 5.87 -17.92 -6.77
N ALA A 227 6.34 -19.12 -7.15
CA ALA A 227 7.13 -19.30 -8.37
C ALA A 227 6.34 -18.90 -9.63
N GLU A 228 5.08 -19.31 -9.73
CA GLU A 228 4.21 -18.96 -10.86
C GLU A 228 3.91 -17.46 -10.91
N GLN A 229 3.76 -16.80 -9.76
CA GLN A 229 3.53 -15.35 -9.69
C GLN A 229 4.72 -14.57 -10.24
N GLN A 230 5.95 -14.95 -9.86
CA GLN A 230 7.17 -14.35 -10.40
C GLN A 230 7.37 -14.65 -11.89
N ALA A 231 7.03 -15.86 -12.33
CA ALA A 231 7.08 -16.20 -13.75
C ALA A 231 6.10 -15.35 -14.56
N ALA A 232 4.91 -15.11 -14.01
CA ALA A 232 3.90 -14.25 -14.61
C ALA A 232 4.36 -12.79 -14.72
N GLU A 233 5.01 -12.27 -13.67
CA GLU A 233 5.64 -10.94 -13.65
C GLU A 233 6.66 -10.78 -14.77
N SER A 234 7.60 -11.72 -14.82
CA SER A 234 8.69 -11.75 -15.79
C SER A 234 8.15 -11.79 -17.22
N ALA A 235 7.14 -12.64 -17.46
CA ALA A 235 6.48 -12.73 -18.76
C ALA A 235 5.70 -11.46 -19.12
N TRP A 236 4.96 -10.88 -18.18
CA TRP A 236 4.18 -9.66 -18.42
C TRP A 236 5.08 -8.50 -18.84
N ARG A 237 6.18 -8.27 -18.11
CA ARG A 237 7.15 -7.21 -18.44
C ARG A 237 7.79 -7.43 -19.81
N SER A 238 8.18 -8.67 -20.10
CA SER A 238 8.79 -9.03 -21.38
C SER A 238 7.85 -8.78 -22.56
N ILE A 239 6.59 -9.22 -22.45
CA ILE A 239 5.57 -9.02 -23.50
C ILE A 239 5.24 -7.55 -23.66
N LYS A 240 5.06 -6.81 -22.55
CA LYS A 240 4.72 -5.39 -22.58
C LYS A 240 5.82 -4.55 -23.24
N ALA A 241 7.08 -4.79 -22.88
CA ALA A 241 8.21 -4.10 -23.50
C ALA A 241 8.28 -4.35 -25.02
N ALA A 242 8.10 -5.61 -25.45
CA ALA A 242 8.08 -5.95 -26.87
C ALA A 242 6.89 -5.32 -27.62
N ALA A 243 5.73 -5.23 -26.99
CA ALA A 243 4.56 -4.56 -27.56
C ALA A 243 4.79 -3.06 -27.74
N ASP A 244 5.38 -2.40 -26.73
CA ASP A 244 5.68 -0.97 -26.77
C ASP A 244 6.74 -0.64 -27.84
N GLU A 245 7.78 -1.49 -27.99
CA GLU A 245 8.75 -1.37 -29.07
C GLU A 245 8.11 -1.51 -30.46
N ARG A 246 7.20 -2.47 -30.64
CA ARG A 246 6.46 -2.63 -31.92
C ARG A 246 5.59 -1.42 -32.23
N ALA A 247 4.88 -0.89 -31.22
CA ALA A 247 4.04 0.29 -31.38
C ALA A 247 4.86 1.52 -31.78
N LYS A 248 6.03 1.71 -31.15
CA LYS A 248 6.96 2.79 -31.49
C LYS A 248 7.49 2.66 -32.91
N ALA A 249 7.93 1.47 -33.32
CA ALA A 249 8.43 1.23 -34.67
C ALA A 249 7.35 1.46 -35.76
N ALA A 250 6.09 1.09 -35.46
CA ALA A 250 4.98 1.35 -36.37
C ALA A 250 4.68 2.84 -36.53
N ALA A 251 4.71 3.61 -35.43
CA ALA A 251 4.52 5.06 -35.48
C ALA A 251 5.63 5.77 -36.27
N GLU A 252 6.90 5.38 -36.05
CA GLU A 252 8.04 5.92 -36.81
C GLU A 252 7.94 5.58 -38.30
N ALA A 253 7.48 4.37 -38.65
CA ALA A 253 7.26 3.98 -40.04
C ALA A 253 6.12 4.78 -40.71
N GLU A 254 5.02 5.05 -40.01
CA GLU A 254 3.94 5.91 -40.50
C GLU A 254 4.41 7.35 -40.73
N GLU A 255 5.21 7.92 -39.83
CA GLU A 255 5.79 9.26 -40.04
C GLU A 255 6.69 9.32 -41.27
N VAL A 256 7.52 8.29 -41.51
CA VAL A 256 8.38 8.23 -42.69
C VAL A 256 7.56 8.13 -43.98
N VAL A 257 6.48 7.34 -43.98
CA VAL A 257 5.58 7.21 -45.13
C VAL A 257 4.87 8.55 -45.42
N GLN A 258 4.34 9.22 -44.38
CA GLN A 258 3.69 10.51 -44.52
C GLN A 258 4.65 11.62 -45.01
N ALA A 259 5.88 11.62 -44.52
CA ALA A 259 6.92 12.56 -44.98
C ALA A 259 7.27 12.34 -46.46
N ALA A 260 7.39 11.08 -46.90
CA ALA A 260 7.67 10.74 -48.30
C ALA A 260 6.50 11.12 -49.24
N GLU A 261 5.25 10.94 -48.80
CA GLU A 261 4.07 11.35 -49.56
C GLU A 261 3.92 12.88 -49.66
N ALA A 262 4.30 13.62 -48.62
CA ALA A 262 4.36 15.08 -48.62
C ALA A 262 5.43 15.62 -49.58
N GLU A 263 6.61 14.99 -49.65
CA GLU A 263 7.66 15.36 -50.61
C GLU A 263 7.28 15.02 -52.07
N ALA A 264 6.59 13.91 -52.29
CA ALA A 264 6.13 13.50 -53.62
C ALA A 264 5.03 14.41 -54.17
N SER A 265 4.10 14.87 -53.31
CA SER A 265 3.05 15.82 -53.69
C SER A 265 3.60 17.22 -53.98
N GLY A 266 4.66 17.65 -53.27
CA GLY A 266 5.35 18.93 -53.51
C GLY A 266 6.14 19.01 -54.83
N ARG A 267 6.65 17.89 -55.36
CA ARG A 267 7.40 17.87 -56.64
C ARG A 267 6.52 17.90 -57.90
N SER A 268 5.21 17.68 -57.79
CA SER A 268 4.30 17.69 -58.94
C SER A 268 3.89 19.09 -59.41
N ALA A 269 4.18 20.14 -58.62
CA ALA A 269 3.74 21.51 -58.89
C ALA A 269 4.71 22.34 -59.76
N ASP A 270 5.91 21.81 -60.09
CA ASP A 270 6.98 22.59 -60.73
C ASP A 270 7.38 22.05 -62.14
N ALA A 271 6.41 21.50 -62.88
CA ALA A 271 6.61 21.18 -64.30
C ALA A 271 6.50 22.47 -65.14
N PRO A 272 7.54 22.90 -65.86
CA PRO A 272 7.49 24.14 -66.61
C PRO A 272 6.56 23.98 -67.82
N SER A 273 5.59 24.88 -67.97
CA SER A 273 4.75 24.94 -69.16
C SER A 273 5.59 25.39 -70.36
N ALA A 274 6.04 24.42 -71.16
CA ALA A 274 6.60 24.69 -72.47
C ALA A 274 5.48 25.13 -73.41
N SER A 275 5.40 26.42 -73.72
CA SER A 275 4.57 26.96 -74.80
C SER A 275 5.41 27.85 -75.73
N ALA A 276 5.48 27.39 -76.98
CA ALA A 276 5.63 28.08 -78.27
C ALA A 276 6.79 29.09 -78.46
#